data_AF-A0A6A4G9X9-F1
#
_entry.id   AF-A0A6A4G9X9-F1
#
_cell.length_a   1.000
_cell.length_b   1.000
_cell.length_c   1.000
_cell.angle_alpha   90.00
_cell.angle_beta   90.00
_cell.angle_gamma   90.00
#
_symmetry.space_group_name_H-M   'P 1'
#
loop_
_entity.id
_entity.type
_entity.pdbx_description
1 polymer ?
#
loop_
_entity_poly.entity_id
_entity_poly.type
_entity_poly.pdbx_seq_one_letter_code
_entity_poly.pdbx_strand_id
1 'polypeptide(L)'
;MDGTMNGAFHQSLEGLDENPLRRTWRGNKQGTIELSTVPQFDNPYEEREWVKGHMAAAFRYWGKCGFGEGVSGHITVRDPVLPDHYW
;
A
#
# COMPACT_ATOMS: atom_id res chain seq x y z
N MET A 1 -22.85 -38.38 -8.81
CA MET A 1 -23.56 -37.11 -8.56
C MET A 1 -22.46 -36.13 -8.25
N ASP A 2 -22.02 -35.50 -9.33
CA ASP A 2 -20.76 -34.78 -9.42
C ASP A 2 -20.97 -33.34 -8.96
N GLY A 3 -19.98 -32.79 -8.26
CA GLY A 3 -20.08 -31.42 -7.75
C GLY A 3 -18.82 -30.96 -7.03
N THR A 4 -17.64 -31.21 -7.62
CA THR A 4 -16.40 -30.55 -7.22
C THR A 4 -16.50 -29.06 -7.55
N MET A 5 -16.71 -28.23 -6.53
CA MET A 5 -16.62 -26.77 -6.64
C MET A 5 -15.16 -26.38 -6.92
N ASN A 6 -14.80 -26.32 -8.20
CA ASN A 6 -13.55 -25.70 -8.66
C ASN A 6 -13.65 -24.18 -8.45
N GLY A 7 -13.29 -23.72 -7.25
CA GLY A 7 -13.01 -22.32 -6.98
C GLY A 7 -11.70 -21.91 -7.64
N ALA A 8 -11.71 -21.80 -8.97
CA ALA A 8 -10.59 -21.23 -9.71
C ALA A 8 -10.43 -19.77 -9.27
N PHE A 9 -9.27 -19.44 -8.68
CA PHE A 9 -8.88 -18.06 -8.45
C PHE A 9 -8.90 -17.33 -9.80
N HIS A 10 -9.93 -16.51 -10.05
CA HIS A 10 -10.01 -15.70 -11.24
C HIS A 10 -9.22 -14.41 -10.97
N GLN A 11 -8.03 -14.27 -11.55
CA GLN A 11 -7.35 -12.97 -11.56
C GLN A 11 -8.19 -12.03 -12.44
N SER A 12 -8.99 -11.17 -11.80
CA SER A 12 -9.71 -10.11 -12.52
C SER A 12 -8.72 -9.01 -12.92
N LEU A 13 -8.89 -8.51 -14.15
CA LEU A 13 -8.17 -7.33 -14.63
C LEU A 13 -8.98 -6.04 -14.38
N GLU A 14 -10.14 -6.18 -13.75
CA GLU A 14 -11.09 -5.10 -13.49
C GLU A 14 -10.47 -4.10 -12.49
N GLY A 15 -10.34 -2.84 -12.91
CA GLY A 15 -9.66 -1.78 -12.14
C GLY A 15 -8.13 -1.70 -12.32
N LEU A 16 -7.54 -2.54 -13.18
CA LEU A 16 -6.12 -2.43 -13.56
C LEU A 16 -5.96 -1.57 -14.83
N ASP A 17 -4.81 -0.90 -14.94
CA ASP A 17 -4.44 -0.13 -16.14
C ASP A 17 -4.53 -1.00 -17.41
N GLU A 18 -5.06 -0.49 -18.51
CA GLU A 18 -5.19 -1.25 -19.77
C GLU A 18 -3.83 -1.72 -20.30
N ASN A 19 -2.77 -0.94 -20.06
CA ASN A 19 -1.44 -1.25 -20.53
C ASN A 19 -0.75 -2.28 -19.61
N PRO A 20 -0.43 -3.49 -20.12
CA PRO A 20 0.18 -4.55 -19.31
C PRO A 20 1.57 -4.16 -18.78
N LEU A 21 2.30 -3.27 -19.46
CA LEU A 21 3.57 -2.75 -18.96
C LEU A 21 3.35 -1.83 -17.77
N ARG A 22 2.28 -1.02 -17.72
CA ARG A 22 1.96 -0.20 -16.54
C ARG A 22 1.54 -1.05 -15.33
N ARG A 23 1.03 -2.27 -15.58
CA ARG A 23 0.70 -3.25 -14.53
C ARG A 23 1.94 -3.85 -13.86
N THR A 24 3.03 -4.05 -14.60
CA THR A 24 4.27 -4.64 -14.08
C THR A 24 5.31 -3.58 -13.70
N TRP A 25 5.24 -2.42 -14.34
CA TRP A 25 6.19 -1.32 -14.20
C TRP A 25 5.44 -0.02 -13.91
N ARG A 26 5.61 0.49 -12.68
CA ARG A 26 4.96 1.73 -12.22
C ARG A 26 5.63 3.00 -12.73
N GLY A 27 6.72 2.90 -13.48
CA GLY A 27 7.41 4.04 -14.07
C GLY A 27 6.87 4.44 -15.44
N ASN A 28 6.92 5.72 -15.78
CA ASN A 28 6.76 6.17 -17.16
C ASN A 28 8.14 6.27 -17.86
N LYS A 29 8.16 6.53 -19.18
CA LYS A 29 9.41 6.70 -19.96
C LYS A 29 10.29 7.85 -19.44
N GLN A 30 9.71 8.77 -18.66
CA GLN A 30 10.36 9.91 -18.05
C GLN A 30 10.94 9.57 -16.66
N GLY A 31 10.89 8.31 -16.22
CA GLY A 31 11.44 7.87 -14.94
C GLY A 31 10.61 8.25 -13.72
N THR A 32 9.39 8.76 -13.91
CA THR A 32 8.47 9.08 -12.81
C THR A 32 7.65 7.86 -12.45
N ILE A 33 7.56 7.53 -11.16
CA ILE A 33 6.72 6.45 -10.65
C ILE A 33 5.30 6.99 -10.40
N GLU A 34 4.30 6.43 -11.07
CA GLU A 34 2.88 6.71 -10.83
C GLU A 34 2.35 5.70 -9.79
N LEU A 35 2.22 6.14 -8.53
CA LEU A 35 1.55 5.39 -7.46
C LEU A 35 0.11 5.88 -7.33
N SER A 36 -0.79 5.36 -8.17
CA SER A 36 -2.21 5.74 -8.19
C SER A 36 -2.94 5.53 -6.86
N THR A 37 -2.38 4.71 -5.95
CA THR A 37 -2.99 4.36 -4.66
C THR A 37 -2.70 5.36 -3.53
N VAL A 38 -1.69 6.23 -3.68
CA VAL A 38 -1.35 7.20 -2.62
C VAL A 38 -2.11 8.50 -2.91
N PRO A 39 -3.01 8.95 -2.01
CA PRO A 39 -3.70 10.22 -2.16
C PRO A 39 -2.70 11.38 -2.17
N GLN A 40 -3.01 12.40 -2.97
CA GLN A 40 -2.30 13.68 -2.94
C GLN A 40 -2.99 14.61 -1.94
N PHE A 41 -2.21 15.39 -1.20
CA PHE A 41 -2.71 16.31 -0.19
C PHE A 41 -2.24 17.72 -0.50
N ASP A 42 -3.16 18.68 -0.42
CA ASP A 42 -2.81 20.11 -0.54
C ASP A 42 -2.30 20.67 0.81
N ASN A 43 -2.61 19.99 1.92
CA ASN A 43 -2.27 20.40 3.28
C ASN A 43 -1.40 19.33 3.97
N PRO A 44 -0.18 19.69 4.42
CA PRO A 44 0.74 18.73 5.03
C PRO A 44 0.23 18.18 6.38
N TYR A 45 -0.68 18.87 7.06
CA TYR A 45 -1.30 18.36 8.29
C TYR A 45 -2.33 17.26 8.01
N GLU A 46 -3.03 17.34 6.88
CA GLU A 46 -3.94 16.27 6.44
C GLU A 46 -3.15 15.03 6.00
N GLU A 47 -2.05 15.26 5.29
CA GLU A 47 -1.09 14.20 4.95
C GLU A 47 -0.57 13.51 6.21
N ARG A 48 -0.18 14.27 7.25
CA ARG A 48 0.28 13.72 8.52
C ARG A 48 -0.76 12.81 9.17
N GLU A 49 -2.02 13.23 9.24
CA GLU A 49 -3.08 12.41 9.84
C GLU A 49 -3.34 11.13 9.03
N TRP A 50 -3.30 11.24 7.70
CA TRP A 50 -3.38 10.06 6.85
C TRP A 50 -2.21 9.10 7.06
N VAL A 51 -0.97 9.61 7.09
CA VAL A 51 0.25 8.83 7.31
C VAL A 51 0.17 8.06 8.64
N LYS A 52 -0.19 8.74 9.73
CA LYS A 52 -0.35 8.11 11.06
C LYS A 52 -1.43 7.01 11.04
N GLY A 53 -2.57 7.28 10.41
CA GLY A 53 -3.64 6.30 10.25
C GLY A 53 -3.20 5.08 9.43
N HIS A 54 -2.51 5.32 8.32
CA HIS A 54 -2.01 4.28 7.42
C HIS A 54 -0.93 3.42 8.07
N MET A 55 -0.01 4.04 8.82
CA MET A 55 1.00 3.35 9.61
C MET A 55 0.37 2.43 10.66
N ALA A 56 -0.63 2.91 11.40
CA ALA A 56 -1.37 2.09 12.35
C ALA A 56 -2.10 0.91 11.67
N ALA A 57 -2.61 1.09 10.45
CA ALA A 57 -3.20 0.01 9.66
C ALA A 57 -2.15 -1.03 9.23
N ALA A 58 -0.95 -0.59 8.82
CA ALA A 58 0.15 -1.46 8.47
C ALA A 58 0.55 -2.37 9.64
N PHE A 59 0.74 -1.81 10.84
CA PHE A 59 1.03 -2.62 12.04
C PHE A 59 -0.04 -3.69 12.30
N ARG A 60 -1.33 -3.33 12.22
CA ARG A 60 -2.43 -4.28 12.42
C ARG A 60 -2.46 -5.37 11.35
N TYR A 61 -2.22 -5.01 10.10
CA TYR A 61 -2.17 -5.97 9.00
C TYR A 61 -1.02 -6.97 9.18
N TRP A 62 0.18 -6.48 9.49
CA TRP A 62 1.36 -7.32 9.74
C TRP A 62 1.16 -8.24 10.94
N GLY A 63 0.57 -7.73 12.03
CA GLY A 63 0.21 -8.54 13.18
C GLY A 63 -0.78 -9.65 12.83
N LYS A 64 -1.81 -9.35 12.02
CA LYS A 64 -2.78 -10.34 11.53
C LYS A 64 -2.13 -11.41 10.64
N CYS A 65 -1.11 -11.04 9.86
CA CYS A 65 -0.37 -11.98 9.01
C CYS A 65 0.64 -12.85 9.79
N GLY A 66 0.85 -12.60 11.08
CA GLY A 66 1.79 -13.35 11.91
C GLY A 66 3.26 -12.99 11.67
N PHE A 67 3.54 -11.81 11.11
CA PHE A 67 4.90 -11.33 10.87
C PHE A 67 5.57 -10.71 12.10
N GLY A 68 4.86 -10.63 13.23
CA GLY A 68 5.40 -10.11 14.48
C GLY A 68 6.18 -11.17 15.25
N GLU A 69 7.35 -10.81 15.75
CA GLU A 69 8.13 -11.63 16.69
C GLU A 69 8.10 -10.96 18.08
N GLY A 70 7.08 -11.27 18.87
CA GLY A 70 6.91 -10.64 20.19
C GLY A 70 6.78 -9.12 20.09
N VAL A 71 7.70 -8.39 20.73
CA VAL A 71 7.76 -6.90 20.72
C VAL A 71 8.76 -6.40 19.67
N SER A 72 9.41 -7.30 18.93
CA SER A 72 10.40 -6.95 17.93
C SER A 72 9.76 -6.44 16.64
N GLY A 73 10.41 -5.46 16.02
CA GLY A 73 10.00 -4.87 14.75
C GLY A 73 9.69 -3.38 14.87
N HIS A 74 10.00 -2.64 13.82
CA HIS A 74 9.67 -1.22 13.70
C HIS A 74 9.36 -0.90 12.23
N ILE A 75 8.35 -0.08 12.01
CA ILE A 75 8.08 0.61 10.75
C ILE A 75 8.21 2.09 11.10
N THR A 76 8.96 2.84 10.30
CA THR A 76 9.11 4.28 10.48
C THR A 76 8.71 5.02 9.21
N VAL A 77 8.12 6.19 9.37
CA VAL A 77 7.77 7.07 8.26
C VAL A 77 8.14 8.51 8.60
N ARG A 78 8.72 9.22 7.65
CA ARG A 78 9.07 10.63 7.83
C ARG A 78 7.79 11.46 7.99
N ASP A 79 7.80 12.39 8.92
CA ASP A 79 6.70 13.32 9.09
C ASP A 79 6.67 14.38 7.95
N PRO A 80 5.50 14.63 7.32
CA PRO A 80 5.39 15.56 6.20
C PRO A 80 5.46 17.04 6.60
N VAL A 81 5.27 17.38 7.88
CA VAL A 81 5.28 18.77 8.37
C VAL A 81 6.64 19.14 8.99
N LEU A 82 7.28 18.21 9.69
CA LEU A 82 8.57 18.32 10.36
C LEU A 82 9.53 17.27 9.78
N PRO A 83 10.30 17.60 8.74
CA PRO A 83 11.08 16.61 7.97
C PRO A 83 12.18 15.88 8.75
N ASP A 84 12.55 16.38 9.93
CA ASP A 84 13.50 15.81 10.89
C ASP A 84 12.84 14.88 11.92
N HIS A 85 11.52 14.74 11.88
CA HIS A 85 10.73 13.89 12.77
C HIS A 85 10.22 12.64 12.03
N TYR A 86 10.00 11.58 12.81
CA TYR A 86 9.55 10.28 12.32
C TYR A 86 8.42 9.76 13.22
N TRP A 87 7.46 9.09 12.59
CA TRP A 87 6.42 8.30 13.26
C TRP A 87 6.79 6.82 13.23
#